data_AF-A0A090X1I8-F1
#
_entry.id   AF-A0A090X1I8-F1
#
_cell.length_a   1.000
_cell.length_b   1.000
_cell.length_c   1.000
_cell.angle_alpha   90.00
_cell.angle_beta   90.00
_cell.angle_gamma   90.00
#
_symmetry.space_group_name_H-M   'P 1'
#
loop_
_entity.id
_entity.type
_entity.pdbx_description
1 polymer ?
#
loop_
_entity_poly.entity_id
_entity_poly.type
_entity_poly.pdbx_seq_one_letter_code
_entity_poly.pdbx_strand_id
1 'polypeptide(L)'
;MAWVKYTCGRLKSDFRYSNTIVYNNYPWPTNPSDKHKKNVEKKVQNMLSAREEFKESSLADLYDPLTMPTKLLKAHLELDKAVDVCYRPQAFKSENNRMEYLFDLYNQYTAPLLNEKKTKKKK
;
A
#
# COMPACT_ATOMS: atom_id res chain seq x y z
N MET A 1 4.06 -3.83 2.93
CA MET A 1 2.80 -3.58 3.69
C MET A 1 2.92 -2.44 4.71
N ALA A 2 3.44 -1.28 4.32
CA ALA A 2 3.76 -0.21 5.28
C ALA A 2 2.52 0.28 6.05
N TRP A 3 1.49 0.79 5.37
CA TRP A 3 0.30 1.36 6.02
C TRP A 3 -0.38 0.39 7.00
N VAL A 4 -0.69 -0.82 6.53
CA VAL A 4 -1.29 -1.90 7.35
C VAL A 4 -0.49 -2.09 8.63
N LYS A 5 0.85 -2.16 8.54
CA LYS A 5 1.70 -2.48 9.68
C LYS A 5 1.59 -1.48 10.83
N TYR A 6 1.37 -0.21 10.51
CA TYR A 6 1.28 0.87 11.49
C TYR A 6 -0.14 1.24 11.88
N THR A 7 -1.14 1.02 11.02
CA THR A 7 -2.52 1.49 11.27
C THR A 7 -3.51 0.38 11.59
N CYS A 8 -3.26 -0.87 11.18
CA CYS A 8 -4.23 -1.94 11.41
C CYS A 8 -4.30 -2.35 12.88
N GLY A 9 -5.44 -2.92 13.27
CA GLY A 9 -5.56 -3.59 14.56
C GLY A 9 -4.69 -4.84 14.64
N ARG A 10 -4.57 -5.41 15.84
CA ARG A 10 -3.81 -6.65 16.07
C ARG A 10 -4.61 -7.63 16.92
N LEU A 11 -4.37 -8.93 16.71
CA LEU A 11 -4.69 -9.96 17.68
C LEU A 11 -3.38 -10.46 18.25
N LYS A 12 -3.06 -10.08 19.48
CA LYS A 12 -1.68 -10.14 20.00
C LYS A 12 -0.73 -9.39 19.05
N SER A 13 0.08 -10.10 18.27
CA SER A 13 1.01 -9.53 17.29
C SER A 13 0.55 -9.71 15.83
N ASP A 14 -0.48 -10.53 15.58
CA ASP A 14 -0.94 -10.84 14.23
C ASP A 14 -1.74 -9.68 13.63
N PHE A 15 -1.58 -9.45 12.33
CA PHE A 15 -2.31 -8.41 11.61
C PHE A 15 -3.81 -8.70 11.64
N ARG A 16 -4.61 -7.73 12.11
CA ARG A 16 -6.07 -7.77 12.01
C ARG A 16 -6.53 -6.64 11.09
N TYR A 17 -6.73 -6.98 9.83
CA TYR A 17 -7.19 -6.04 8.82
C TYR A 17 -8.65 -5.63 9.08
N SER A 18 -8.95 -4.35 8.87
CA SER A 18 -10.31 -3.81 8.91
C SER A 18 -10.44 -2.75 7.83
N ASN A 19 -11.56 -2.77 7.08
CA ASN A 19 -11.83 -1.77 6.07
C ASN A 19 -11.94 -0.35 6.67
N THR A 20 -12.58 -0.19 7.84
CA THR A 20 -12.82 1.11 8.47
C THR A 20 -11.57 1.76 9.04
N ILE A 21 -10.56 0.95 9.38
CA ILE A 21 -9.31 1.44 9.98
C ILE A 21 -8.21 1.58 8.92
N VAL A 22 -8.13 0.63 8.00
CA VAL A 22 -7.04 0.55 7.03
C VAL A 22 -7.44 1.09 5.67
N TYR A 23 -8.43 0.46 5.03
CA TYR A 23 -8.78 0.75 3.63
C TYR A 23 -9.37 2.15 3.46
N ASN A 24 -10.40 2.49 4.24
CA ASN A 24 -11.10 3.77 4.16
C ASN A 24 -10.19 4.95 4.48
N ASN A 25 -9.13 4.72 5.26
CA ASN A 25 -8.19 5.75 5.69
C ASN A 25 -6.89 5.70 4.88
N TYR A 26 -6.77 4.81 3.88
CA TYR A 26 -5.55 4.70 3.09
C TYR A 26 -5.44 5.92 2.15
N PRO A 27 -4.35 6.70 2.26
CA PRO A 27 -4.18 7.88 1.42
C PRO A 27 -3.75 7.45 0.02
N TRP A 28 -4.73 7.27 -0.88
CA TRP A 28 -4.52 6.90 -2.29
C TRP A 28 -3.80 8.01 -3.07
N PRO A 29 -2.95 7.73 -4.09
CA PRO A 29 -2.28 8.76 -4.87
C PRO A 29 -3.29 9.68 -5.58
N THR A 30 -3.02 10.98 -5.56
CA THR A 30 -4.01 12.00 -5.94
C THR A 30 -4.42 11.91 -7.40
N ASN A 31 -3.47 11.71 -8.32
CA ASN A 31 -3.73 11.62 -9.76
C ASN A 31 -2.66 10.76 -10.47
N PRO A 32 -2.69 9.43 -10.35
CA PRO A 32 -1.79 8.58 -11.11
C PRO A 32 -2.10 8.67 -12.62
N SER A 33 -1.07 8.89 -13.45
CA SER A 33 -1.20 8.85 -14.91
C SER A 33 -1.66 7.47 -15.39
N ASP A 34 -2.42 7.42 -16.48
CA ASP A 34 -2.86 6.15 -17.09
C ASP A 34 -1.69 5.27 -17.51
N LYS A 35 -0.54 5.86 -17.87
CA LYS A 35 0.69 5.11 -18.11
C LYS A 35 1.15 4.36 -16.86
N HIS A 36 1.09 5.01 -15.69
CA HIS A 36 1.47 4.38 -14.42
C HIS A 36 0.46 3.33 -13.98
N LYS A 37 -0.85 3.59 -14.15
CA LYS A 37 -1.91 2.60 -13.88
C LYS A 37 -1.71 1.31 -14.69
N LYS A 38 -1.54 1.43 -16.02
CA LYS A 38 -1.26 0.29 -16.91
C LYS A 38 0.03 -0.45 -16.53
N ASN A 39 1.04 0.27 -16.07
CA ASN A 39 2.27 -0.36 -15.61
C ASN A 39 2.04 -1.18 -14.33
N VAL A 40 1.28 -0.66 -13.36
CA VAL A 40 0.89 -1.40 -12.15
C VAL A 40 0.10 -2.65 -12.54
N GLU A 41 -0.89 -2.55 -13.42
CA GLU A 41 -1.67 -3.70 -13.91
C GLU A 41 -0.77 -4.79 -14.51
N LYS A 42 0.17 -4.40 -15.38
CA LYS A 42 1.15 -5.34 -15.96
C LYS A 42 2.00 -6.02 -14.88
N LYS A 43 2.46 -5.28 -13.86
CA LYS A 43 3.26 -5.85 -12.77
C LYS A 43 2.44 -6.79 -11.88
N VAL A 44 1.16 -6.49 -11.65
CA VAL A 44 0.24 -7.40 -10.96
C VAL A 44 0.08 -8.70 -11.75
N GLN A 45 -0.12 -8.64 -13.07
CA GLN A 45 -0.22 -9.84 -13.89
C GLN A 45 1.06 -10.70 -13.80
N ASN A 46 2.24 -10.09 -13.89
CA ASN A 46 3.50 -10.81 -13.71
C ASN A 46 3.61 -11.49 -12.33
N MET A 47 3.17 -10.82 -11.26
CA MET A 47 3.14 -11.40 -9.92
C MET A 47 2.14 -12.56 -9.82
N LEU A 48 0.99 -12.48 -10.48
CA LEU A 48 0.02 -13.58 -10.55
C LEU A 48 0.59 -14.77 -11.32
N SER A 49 1.17 -14.56 -12.50
CA SER A 49 1.85 -15.62 -13.26
C SER A 49 2.99 -16.27 -12.45
N ALA A 50 3.75 -15.48 -11.67
CA ALA A 50 4.77 -16.04 -10.79
C ALA A 50 4.20 -16.94 -9.68
N ARG A 51 2.96 -16.71 -9.23
CA ARG A 51 2.28 -17.62 -8.27
C ARG A 51 1.81 -18.90 -8.96
N GLU A 52 1.32 -18.79 -10.19
CA GLU A 52 0.79 -19.94 -10.96
C GLU A 52 1.85 -20.99 -11.30
N GLU A 53 3.13 -20.64 -11.24
CA GLU A 53 4.23 -21.59 -11.38
C GLU A 53 4.38 -22.54 -10.18
N PHE A 54 3.78 -22.22 -9.03
CA PHE A 54 3.90 -22.99 -7.78
C PHE A 54 2.53 -23.50 -7.31
N LYS A 55 1.82 -24.26 -8.15
CA LYS A 55 0.43 -24.70 -7.90
C LYS A 55 0.26 -25.61 -6.68
N GLU A 56 1.31 -26.36 -6.34
CA GLU A 56 1.32 -27.28 -5.19
C GLU A 56 1.61 -26.56 -3.86
N SER A 57 2.05 -25.30 -3.90
CA SER A 57 2.32 -24.51 -2.70
C SER A 57 1.09 -23.73 -2.26
N SER A 58 0.81 -23.71 -0.96
CA SER A 58 -0.23 -22.85 -0.43
C SER A 58 0.20 -21.38 -0.45
N LEU A 59 -0.75 -20.46 -0.30
CA LEU A 59 -0.40 -19.05 -0.12
C LEU A 59 0.42 -18.81 1.15
N ALA A 60 0.28 -19.64 2.19
CA ALA A 60 1.12 -19.52 3.38
C ALA A 60 2.59 -19.80 3.03
N ASP A 61 2.85 -20.88 2.30
CA ASP A 61 4.22 -21.28 1.91
C ASP A 61 4.86 -20.27 0.95
N LEU A 62 4.07 -19.70 0.04
CA LEU A 62 4.53 -18.69 -0.92
C LEU A 62 4.85 -17.34 -0.29
N TYR A 63 4.27 -17.04 0.87
CA TYR A 63 4.42 -15.74 1.55
C TYR A 63 5.19 -15.80 2.87
N ASP A 64 5.65 -16.98 3.28
CA ASP A 64 6.62 -17.11 4.38
C ASP A 64 7.95 -16.44 3.95
N PRO A 65 8.48 -15.48 4.73
CA PRO A 65 9.73 -14.79 4.41
C PRO A 65 10.93 -15.69 4.15
N LEU A 66 10.96 -16.90 4.73
CA LEU A 66 12.08 -17.84 4.61
C LEU A 66 11.99 -18.71 3.36
N THR A 67 10.77 -18.98 2.88
CA THR A 67 10.52 -19.89 1.74
C THR A 67 9.96 -19.21 0.50
N MET A 68 9.65 -17.91 0.56
CA MET A 68 9.13 -17.16 -0.58
C MET A 68 10.06 -17.32 -1.81
N PRO A 69 9.55 -17.85 -2.94
CA PRO A 69 10.36 -18.01 -4.14
C PRO A 69 10.93 -16.68 -4.63
N THR A 70 12.21 -16.68 -5.02
CA THR A 70 12.92 -15.46 -5.46
C THR A 70 12.23 -14.78 -6.65
N LYS A 71 11.54 -15.55 -7.50
CA LYS A 71 10.75 -15.04 -8.62
C LYS A 71 9.54 -14.23 -8.14
N LEU A 72 8.81 -14.73 -7.15
CA LEU A 72 7.69 -14.03 -6.54
C LEU A 72 8.16 -12.78 -5.79
N LEU A 73 9.26 -12.88 -5.04
CA LEU A 73 9.87 -11.74 -4.35
C LEU A 73 10.24 -10.61 -5.33
N LYS A 74 10.91 -10.95 -6.44
CA LYS A 74 11.25 -9.98 -7.50
C LYS A 74 10.01 -9.33 -8.10
N ALA A 75 8.95 -10.11 -8.35
CA ALA A 75 7.70 -9.59 -8.88
C ALA A 75 7.04 -8.57 -7.93
N HIS A 76 7.05 -8.83 -6.62
CA HIS A 76 6.58 -7.88 -5.60
C HIS A 76 7.43 -6.60 -5.57
N LEU A 77 8.76 -6.72 -5.59
CA LEU A 77 9.65 -5.56 -5.61
C LEU A 77 9.42 -4.67 -6.85
N GLU A 78 9.12 -5.26 -8.00
CA GLU A 78 8.78 -4.51 -9.21
C GLU A 78 7.40 -3.87 -9.14
N LEU A 79 6.43 -4.56 -8.55
CA LEU A 79 5.10 -4.02 -8.30
C LEU A 79 5.15 -2.82 -7.33
N ASP A 80 5.90 -2.95 -6.22
CA ASP A 80 6.10 -1.88 -5.25
C ASP A 80 6.72 -0.65 -5.90
N LYS A 81 7.74 -0.82 -6.75
CA LYS A 81 8.33 0.29 -7.52
C LYS A 81 7.31 0.97 -8.45
N ALA A 82 6.46 0.18 -9.12
CA ALA A 82 5.43 0.74 -9.99
C ALA A 82 4.38 1.54 -9.21
N VAL A 83 3.99 1.06 -8.01
CA VAL A 83 3.05 1.76 -7.12
C VAL A 83 3.69 3.00 -6.50
N ASP A 84 4.95 2.93 -6.07
CA ASP A 84 5.67 4.08 -5.48
C ASP A 84 5.73 5.25 -6.49
N VAL A 85 5.94 4.96 -7.78
CA VAL A 85 5.92 5.98 -8.85
C VAL A 85 4.55 6.65 -9.01
N CYS A 86 3.45 5.97 -8.70
CA CYS A 86 2.12 6.58 -8.69
C CYS A 86 1.98 7.66 -7.60
N TYR A 87 2.74 7.54 -6.51
CA TYR A 87 2.76 8.53 -5.43
C TYR A 87 3.72 9.67 -5.70
N ARG A 88 4.94 9.35 -6.12
CA ARG A 88 6.00 10.33 -6.38
C ARG A 88 7.09 9.75 -7.28
N PRO A 89 7.81 10.58 -8.05
CA PRO A 89 8.85 10.09 -8.97
C PRO A 89 10.10 9.56 -8.25
N GLN A 90 10.41 10.00 -7.03
CA GLN A 90 11.58 9.52 -6.28
C GLN A 90 11.26 8.26 -5.47
N ALA A 91 12.16 7.28 -5.51
CA ALA A 91 12.04 6.07 -4.70
C ALA A 91 12.11 6.37 -3.19
N PHE A 92 11.36 5.61 -2.40
CA PHE A 92 11.47 5.65 -0.94
C PHE A 92 12.76 4.96 -0.49
N LYS A 93 13.54 5.63 0.37
CA LYS A 93 14.80 5.09 0.91
C LYS A 93 14.59 4.05 2.00
N SER A 94 13.45 4.10 2.69
CA SER A 94 13.13 3.22 3.81
C SER A 94 11.61 3.10 3.98
N GLU A 95 11.18 2.09 4.74
CA GLU A 95 9.76 1.95 5.12
C GLU A 95 9.27 3.16 5.92
N ASN A 96 10.10 3.73 6.80
CA ASN A 96 9.74 4.90 7.60
C ASN A 96 9.46 6.13 6.72
N ASN A 97 10.31 6.37 5.71
CA ASN A 97 10.09 7.48 4.77
C ASN A 97 8.80 7.29 3.96
N ARG A 98 8.43 6.04 3.65
CA ARG A 98 7.15 5.74 3.00
C ARG A 98 5.99 6.05 3.94
N MET A 99 6.10 5.72 5.23
CA MET A 99 5.06 6.02 6.21
C MET A 99 4.88 7.51 6.45
N GLU A 100 5.97 8.25 6.61
CA GLU A 100 5.96 9.71 6.76
C GLU A 100 5.20 10.36 5.60
N TYR A 101 5.56 10.00 4.37
CA TYR A 101 4.87 10.49 3.17
C TYR A 101 3.37 10.16 3.14
N LEU A 102 2.99 8.93 3.52
CA LEU A 102 1.58 8.54 3.56
C LEU A 102 0.81 9.34 4.62
N PHE A 103 1.39 9.58 5.80
CA PHE A 103 0.75 10.42 6.83
C PHE A 103 0.60 11.87 6.38
N ASP A 104 1.60 12.44 5.70
CA ASP A 104 1.49 13.78 5.13
C ASP A 104 0.35 13.86 4.10
N LEU A 105 0.24 12.86 3.22
CA LEU A 105 -0.83 12.79 2.23
C LEU A 105 -2.21 12.61 2.89
N TYR A 106 -2.30 11.80 3.94
CA TYR A 106 -3.51 11.64 4.74
C TYR A 106 -3.93 12.97 5.40
N ASN A 107 -2.99 13.71 5.97
CA ASN A 107 -3.24 15.02 6.55
C ASN A 107 -3.75 16.02 5.50
N GLN A 108 -3.21 16.01 4.28
CA GLN A 108 -3.70 16.84 3.19
C GLN A 108 -5.16 16.53 2.82
N TYR A 109 -5.55 15.25 2.81
CA TYR A 109 -6.94 14.85 2.53
C TYR A 109 -7.91 15.15 3.66
N THR A 110 -7.44 15.11 4.92
CA THR A 110 -8.31 15.27 6.10
C THR A 110 -8.36 16.70 6.65
N ALA A 111 -7.34 17.53 6.42
CA ALA A 111 -7.32 18.91 6.92
C ALA A 111 -8.53 19.76 6.48
N PRO A 112 -9.02 19.70 5.24
CA PRO A 112 -10.24 20.41 4.85
C PRO A 112 -11.48 19.96 5.65
N LEU A 113 -11.64 18.65 5.85
CA LEU A 113 -12.78 18.05 6.55
C LEU A 113 -12.84 18.43 8.04
N LEU A 114 -11.67 18.61 8.66
CA LEU A 114 -11.56 18.99 10.07
C LEU A 114 -11.73 20.50 10.29
N ASN A 115 -11.33 21.32 9.32
CA ASN A 115 -11.39 22.78 9.43
C ASN A 115 -12.76 23.38 9.05
N GLU A 116 -13.56 22.70 8.23
CA GLU A 116 -14.94 23.13 7.90
C GLU A 116 -15.87 23.20 9.13
N LYS A 117 -15.60 22.42 10.18
CA LYS A 117 -16.41 22.46 11.42
C LYS A 117 -16.21 23.73 12.24
N LYS A 118 -15.16 24.53 11.99
CA LYS A 118 -14.88 25.77 12.75
C LYS A 118 -15.62 27.00 12.22
N THR A 119 -16.20 26.98 11.03
CA THR A 119 -16.82 28.17 10.40
C THR A 119 -18.34 28.32 10.61
N LYS A 120 -19.02 27.37 11.29
CA LYS A 120 -20.48 27.44 11.57
C LYS A 120 -20.84 27.65 13.04
N LYS A 121 -20.19 28.59 13.72
CA LYS A 121 -20.76 29.27 14.90
C LYS A 121 -20.77 30.78 14.66
N LYS A 122 -21.74 31.26 13.86
CA LYS A 122 -22.21 32.64 13.97
C LYS A 122 -23.38 32.64 14.96
N LYS A 123 -23.24 33.48 15.99
CA LYS A 123 -24.29 33.84 16.95
C LYS A 123 -25.52 34.38 16.25
#